data_AF-A0A502Y5J1-F1
#
_entry.id   AF-A0A502Y5J1-F1
#
_cell.length_a   1.000
_cell.length_b   1.000
_cell.length_c   1.000
_cell.angle_alpha   90.00
_cell.angle_beta   90.00
_cell.angle_gamma   90.00
#
_symmetry.space_group_name_H-M   'P 1'
#
loop_
_entity.id
_entity.type
_entity.pdbx_description
1 polymer ?
#
loop_
_entity_poly.entity_id
_entity_poly.type
_entity_poly.pdbx_seq_one_letter_code
_entity_poly.pdbx_strand_id
1 'polypeptide(L)'
;MAAEAPTLNQPLFNQTGAPDGRRLLALPGVVAIAGAMITAAISFAILVGATPIAPTADATWALIAANAVFVLFLIALIAREVRRIVLARRHGRAASRLHVRIVAMFALVAAIPAIMVAIIASITLDIGLDRWFEIRTKTIVNSSLSIADAYVQENARNLQGTTLSMAYDLDASRTLYGLDKGGFLDLLNKEAVGRGLAHAALIKPDGSFVMNAKTDADFPMPEPPSGAVDTAADGKPVLIEPRTRNIMGAIIKLREIEGLYLYTIRLVDPDVIKAR
;
A
#
# COMPACT_ATOMS: atom_id res chain seq x y z
N MET A 1 48.46 101.33 -23.90
CA MET A 1 47.09 101.10 -24.41
C MET A 1 47.14 99.82 -25.24
N ALA A 2 46.88 98.68 -24.61
CA ALA A 2 46.89 97.35 -25.25
C ALA A 2 45.90 96.46 -24.49
N ALA A 3 45.14 95.69 -25.28
CA ALA A 3 43.82 95.12 -25.01
C ALA A 3 43.72 94.13 -23.83
N GLU A 4 42.59 94.19 -23.14
CA GLU A 4 42.04 93.12 -22.29
C GLU A 4 41.66 91.90 -23.14
N ALA A 5 42.00 90.70 -22.66
CA ALA A 5 41.56 89.43 -23.23
C ALA A 5 40.32 88.91 -22.49
N PRO A 6 39.26 88.43 -23.19
CA PRO A 6 38.09 87.88 -22.53
C PRO A 6 38.34 86.42 -22.10
N THR A 7 37.99 86.11 -20.86
CA THR A 7 38.07 84.77 -20.26
C THR A 7 36.90 83.89 -20.74
N LEU A 8 37.18 82.91 -21.59
CA LEU A 8 36.23 81.85 -21.95
C LEU A 8 36.22 80.75 -20.88
N ASN A 9 35.48 80.98 -19.79
CA ASN A 9 35.11 79.92 -18.86
C ASN A 9 33.79 79.29 -19.32
N GLN A 10 33.88 78.23 -20.13
CA GLN A 10 32.77 77.30 -20.36
C GLN A 10 33.26 75.86 -20.14
N PRO A 11 32.69 75.10 -19.19
CA PRO A 11 32.95 73.68 -19.11
C PRO A 11 32.26 72.98 -20.31
N LEU A 12 33.07 72.44 -21.22
CA LEU A 12 32.64 71.80 -22.47
C LEU A 12 32.00 70.41 -22.33
N PHE A 13 31.78 69.90 -21.11
CA PHE A 13 31.18 68.59 -20.92
C PHE A 13 30.24 68.58 -19.71
N ASN A 14 28.96 68.76 -19.98
CA ASN A 14 27.90 68.23 -19.12
C ASN A 14 27.03 67.27 -19.93
N GLN A 15 27.60 66.13 -20.28
CA GLN A 15 26.82 64.96 -20.70
C GLN A 15 26.61 64.11 -19.46
N THR A 16 25.47 64.31 -18.81
CA THR A 16 24.93 63.36 -17.86
C THR A 16 24.75 62.02 -18.57
N GLY A 17 25.61 61.04 -18.26
CA GLY A 17 25.45 59.67 -18.72
C GLY A 17 24.09 59.15 -18.25
N ALA A 18 23.16 58.98 -19.18
CA ALA A 18 21.89 58.34 -18.91
C ALA A 18 22.17 56.93 -18.34
N PRO A 19 21.59 56.56 -17.19
CA PRO A 19 21.84 55.26 -16.60
C PRO A 19 21.38 54.14 -17.54
N ASP A 20 22.31 53.24 -17.82
CA ASP A 20 22.21 52.09 -18.72
C ASP A 20 21.02 51.18 -18.32
N GLY A 21 19.84 51.40 -18.91
CA GLY A 21 18.61 50.63 -18.68
C GLY A 21 18.68 49.13 -19.04
N ARG A 22 19.86 48.62 -19.43
CA ARG A 22 20.11 47.21 -19.74
C ARG A 22 20.27 46.32 -18.50
N ARG A 23 20.68 46.86 -17.34
CA ARG A 23 20.84 46.07 -16.11
C ARG A 23 19.50 45.63 -15.47
N LEU A 24 18.43 46.39 -15.69
CA LEU A 24 17.11 46.12 -15.11
C LEU A 24 16.36 44.95 -15.78
N LEU A 25 16.74 44.57 -17.00
CA LEU A 25 16.06 43.50 -17.75
C LEU A 25 16.55 42.08 -17.40
N ALA A 26 17.74 41.92 -16.81
CA ALA A 26 18.28 40.61 -16.40
C ALA A 26 17.83 40.17 -14.99
N LEU A 27 17.53 41.14 -14.11
CA LEU A 27 17.05 40.94 -12.75
C LEU A 27 15.83 40.00 -12.61
N PRO A 28 14.74 40.14 -13.38
CA PRO A 28 13.56 39.30 -13.20
C PRO A 28 13.83 37.82 -13.51
N GLY A 29 14.72 37.52 -14.46
CA GLY A 29 15.08 36.14 -14.79
C GLY A 29 15.89 35.46 -13.70
N VAL A 30 16.86 36.16 -13.12
CA VAL A 30 17.69 35.63 -12.02
C VAL A 30 16.85 35.37 -10.78
N VAL A 31 15.96 36.30 -10.42
CA VAL A 31 15.04 36.14 -9.27
C VAL A 31 14.10 34.96 -9.49
N ALA A 32 13.57 34.77 -10.71
CA ALA A 32 12.73 33.63 -11.04
C ALA A 32 13.45 32.29 -10.88
N ILE A 33 14.70 32.20 -11.37
CA ILE A 33 15.50 30.96 -11.27
C ILE A 33 15.82 30.64 -9.80
N ALA A 34 16.28 31.64 -9.04
CA ALA A 34 16.58 31.45 -7.62
C ALA A 34 15.33 31.03 -6.83
N GLY A 35 14.19 31.71 -7.08
CA GLY A 35 12.91 31.35 -6.47
C GLY A 35 12.45 29.94 -6.82
N ALA A 36 12.59 29.53 -8.09
CA ALA A 36 12.26 28.19 -8.54
C ALA A 36 13.17 27.13 -7.87
N MET A 37 14.48 27.36 -7.79
CA MET A 37 15.42 26.45 -7.12
C MET A 37 15.10 26.30 -5.63
N ILE A 38 14.84 27.41 -4.93
CA ILE A 38 14.49 27.38 -3.49
C ILE A 38 13.18 26.63 -3.29
N THR A 39 12.16 26.92 -4.10
CA THR A 39 10.85 26.26 -4.02
C THR A 39 10.97 24.76 -4.28
N ALA A 40 11.73 24.36 -5.30
CA ALA A 40 11.99 22.96 -5.60
C ALA A 40 12.75 22.25 -4.47
N ALA A 41 13.77 22.89 -3.89
CA ALA A 41 14.53 22.33 -2.76
C ALA A 41 13.67 22.14 -1.51
N ILE A 42 12.84 23.14 -1.16
CA ILE A 42 11.88 23.06 -0.06
C ILE A 42 10.88 21.93 -0.32
N SER A 43 10.32 21.86 -1.54
CA SER A 43 9.37 20.82 -1.93
C SER A 43 9.96 19.43 -1.79
N PHE A 44 11.20 19.23 -2.27
CA PHE A 44 11.92 17.97 -2.15
C PHE A 44 12.16 17.59 -0.68
N ALA A 45 12.62 18.54 0.15
CA ALA A 45 12.86 18.29 1.57
C ALA A 45 11.58 17.88 2.33
N ILE A 46 10.44 18.50 2.00
CA ILE A 46 9.14 18.13 2.59
C ILE A 46 8.72 16.73 2.13
N LEU A 47 8.83 16.43 0.83
CA LEU A 47 8.39 15.15 0.27
C LEU A 47 9.22 13.95 0.75
N VAL A 48 10.52 14.16 0.98
CA VAL A 48 11.41 13.13 1.53
C VAL A 48 11.27 13.02 3.06
N GLY A 49 10.49 13.88 3.70
CA GLY A 49 10.28 13.86 5.16
C GLY A 49 11.48 14.39 5.94
N ALA A 50 12.36 15.19 5.31
CA ALA A 50 13.48 15.86 5.98
C ALA A 50 13.04 17.10 6.78
N THR A 51 11.75 17.45 6.76
CA THR A 51 11.17 18.56 7.51
C THR A 51 10.04 18.07 8.44
N PRO A 52 9.68 18.83 9.48
CA PRO A 52 8.56 18.48 10.38
C PRO A 52 7.17 18.52 9.72
N ILE A 53 7.07 19.00 8.47
CA ILE A 53 5.82 19.13 7.74
C ILE A 53 5.46 17.77 7.14
N ALA A 54 4.32 17.21 7.54
CA ALA A 54 3.81 15.98 6.95
C ALA A 54 3.39 16.22 5.49
N PRO A 55 3.83 15.37 4.53
CA PRO A 55 3.39 15.45 3.14
C PRO A 55 1.96 14.93 3.00
N THR A 56 0.99 15.74 3.43
CA THR A 56 -0.44 15.48 3.21
C THR A 56 -0.82 15.71 1.75
N ALA A 57 -1.99 15.20 1.32
CA ALA A 57 -2.48 15.42 -0.04
C ALA A 57 -2.57 16.91 -0.40
N ASP A 58 -3.13 17.72 0.50
CA ASP A 58 -3.29 19.17 0.31
C ASP A 58 -1.93 19.87 0.24
N ALA A 59 -0.98 19.51 1.10
CA ALA A 59 0.37 20.06 1.08
C ALA A 59 1.08 19.70 -0.24
N THR A 60 0.94 18.46 -0.71
CA THR A 60 1.53 17.98 -1.96
C THR A 60 0.96 18.75 -3.16
N TRP A 61 -0.36 18.94 -3.22
CA TRP A 61 -1.00 19.74 -4.26
C TRP A 61 -0.56 21.20 -4.23
N ALA A 62 -0.41 21.80 -3.05
CA ALA A 62 0.09 23.16 -2.91
C ALA A 62 1.54 23.29 -3.41
N LEU A 63 2.42 22.33 -3.06
CA LEU A 63 3.80 22.29 -3.55
C LEU A 63 3.85 22.11 -5.08
N ILE A 64 3.03 21.22 -5.63
CA ILE A 64 2.92 21.02 -7.10
C ILE A 64 2.49 22.33 -7.76
N ALA A 65 1.44 22.99 -7.25
CA ALA A 65 0.95 24.26 -7.79
C ALA A 65 2.03 25.35 -7.72
N ALA A 66 2.75 25.47 -6.60
CA ALA A 66 3.83 26.44 -6.46
C ALA A 66 4.97 26.21 -7.46
N ASN A 67 5.43 24.96 -7.61
CA ASN A 67 6.44 24.62 -8.61
C ASN A 67 5.93 24.85 -10.04
N ALA A 68 4.68 24.48 -10.34
CA ALA A 68 4.07 24.68 -11.65
C ALA A 68 4.02 26.17 -12.03
N VAL A 69 3.69 27.06 -11.09
CA VAL A 69 3.72 28.51 -11.32
C VAL A 69 5.11 28.98 -11.71
N PHE A 70 6.16 28.56 -10.99
CA PHE A 70 7.54 28.93 -11.33
C PHE A 70 7.97 28.38 -12.69
N VAL A 71 7.62 27.12 -13.00
CA VAL A 71 7.92 26.49 -14.29
C VAL A 71 7.24 27.24 -15.43
N LEU A 72 5.94 27.54 -15.31
CA LEU A 72 5.20 28.31 -16.32
C LEU A 72 5.78 29.72 -16.49
N PHE A 73 6.16 30.37 -15.40
CA PHE A 73 6.78 31.69 -15.45
C PHE A 73 8.14 31.67 -16.16
N LEU A 74 9.00 30.68 -15.87
CA LEU A 74 10.27 30.48 -16.56
C LEU A 74 10.07 30.18 -18.04
N ILE A 75 9.12 29.32 -18.40
CA ILE A 75 8.76 29.06 -19.80
C ILE A 75 8.35 30.34 -20.51
N ALA A 76 7.52 31.19 -19.88
CA ALA A 76 7.09 32.46 -20.45
C ALA A 76 8.27 33.43 -20.67
N LEU A 77 9.21 33.51 -19.72
CA LEU A 77 10.43 34.31 -19.85
C LEU A 77 11.32 33.81 -20.99
N ILE A 78 11.55 32.50 -21.07
CA ILE A 78 12.34 31.87 -22.13
C ILE A 78 11.67 32.13 -23.49
N ALA A 79 10.37 31.90 -23.62
CA ALA A 79 9.62 32.14 -24.85
C ALA A 79 9.68 33.61 -25.29
N ARG A 80 9.60 34.55 -24.35
CA ARG A 80 9.75 35.99 -24.62
C ARG A 80 11.14 36.31 -25.17
N GLU A 81 12.20 35.77 -24.56
CA GLU A 81 13.57 36.04 -25.00
C GLU A 81 13.87 35.39 -26.36
N VAL A 82 13.39 34.16 -26.58
CA VAL A 82 13.46 33.48 -27.90
C VAL A 82 12.75 34.31 -28.98
N ARG A 83 11.54 34.81 -28.71
CA ARG A 83 10.82 35.69 -29.65
C ARG A 83 11.60 36.96 -29.96
N ARG A 84 12.20 37.59 -28.95
CA ARG A 84 13.04 38.79 -29.11
C ARG A 84 14.25 38.51 -30.00
N ILE A 85 14.93 37.39 -29.77
CA ILE A 85 16.06 36.92 -30.56
C ILE A 85 15.66 36.69 -32.02
N VAL A 86 14.54 36.01 -32.27
CA VAL A 86 14.03 35.73 -33.61
C VAL A 86 13.66 37.02 -34.36
N LEU A 87 13.01 37.97 -33.69
CA LEU A 87 12.64 39.27 -34.27
C LEU A 87 13.86 40.13 -34.59
N ALA A 88 14.88 40.14 -33.71
CA ALA A 88 16.15 40.85 -33.94
C ALA A 88 16.92 40.28 -35.14
N ARG A 89 16.84 38.96 -35.35
CA ARG A 89 17.41 38.29 -36.53
C ARG A 89 16.72 38.71 -37.83
N ARG A 90 15.39 38.87 -37.82
CA ARG A 90 14.61 39.30 -39.00
C ARG A 90 14.91 40.74 -39.44
N HIS A 91 15.23 41.65 -38.50
CA HIS A 91 15.49 43.07 -38.79
C HIS A 91 16.95 43.40 -39.15
N GLY A 92 17.82 42.42 -39.40
CA GLY A 92 19.11 42.66 -40.08
C GLY A 92 20.19 43.41 -39.30
N ARG A 93 20.11 43.57 -37.98
CA ARG A 93 21.18 44.22 -37.20
C ARG A 93 22.45 43.34 -37.18
N ALA A 94 23.51 43.79 -37.86
CA ALA A 94 24.77 43.03 -38.04
C ALA A 94 25.40 42.53 -36.71
N ALA A 95 25.26 43.28 -35.62
CA ALA A 95 25.78 42.91 -34.30
C ALA A 95 25.01 41.75 -33.61
N SER A 96 23.82 41.37 -34.07
CA SER A 96 22.98 40.37 -33.39
C SER A 96 23.38 38.92 -33.67
N ARG A 97 24.12 38.65 -34.76
CA ARG A 97 24.40 37.28 -35.21
C ARG A 97 25.39 36.55 -34.28
N LEU A 98 26.39 37.27 -33.76
CA LEU A 98 27.39 36.69 -32.86
C LEU A 98 26.77 36.35 -31.49
N HIS A 99 25.98 37.26 -30.93
CA HIS A 99 25.31 37.07 -29.65
C HIS A 99 24.39 35.83 -29.68
N VAL A 100 23.62 35.65 -30.75
CA VAL A 100 22.72 34.49 -30.89
C VAL A 100 23.50 33.18 -31.02
N ARG A 101 24.61 33.16 -31.76
CA ARG A 101 25.46 31.96 -31.88
C ARG A 101 26.04 31.55 -30.52
N ILE A 102 26.52 32.52 -29.74
CA ILE A 102 27.09 32.29 -28.40
C ILE A 102 26.01 31.77 -27.44
N VAL A 103 24.84 32.44 -27.38
CA VAL A 103 23.73 32.01 -26.51
C VAL A 103 23.23 30.62 -26.89
N ALA A 104 23.12 30.31 -28.19
CA ALA A 104 22.70 28.99 -28.65
C ALA A 104 23.72 27.90 -28.28
N MET A 105 25.02 28.14 -28.48
CA MET A 105 26.07 27.21 -28.07
C MET A 105 26.06 26.98 -26.56
N PHE A 106 25.94 28.06 -25.77
CA PHE A 106 25.88 27.96 -24.31
C PHE A 106 24.65 27.18 -23.83
N ALA A 107 23.47 27.48 -24.38
CA ALA A 107 22.24 26.76 -24.05
C ALA A 107 22.34 25.27 -24.39
N LEU A 108 22.92 24.92 -25.54
CA LEU A 108 23.08 23.53 -25.97
C LEU A 108 24.06 22.77 -25.06
N VAL A 109 25.21 23.37 -24.74
CA VAL A 109 26.23 22.79 -23.85
C VAL A 109 25.69 22.62 -22.42
N ALA A 110 24.82 23.52 -21.96
CA ALA A 110 24.21 23.41 -20.63
C ALA A 110 23.02 22.41 -20.59
N ALA A 111 22.19 22.37 -21.64
CA ALA A 111 20.95 21.59 -21.64
C ALA A 111 21.20 20.09 -21.85
N ILE A 112 22.14 19.70 -22.73
CA ILE A 112 22.37 18.28 -23.05
C ILE A 112 22.72 17.46 -21.81
N PRO A 113 23.72 17.83 -20.98
CA PRO A 113 24.05 17.07 -19.78
C PRO A 113 22.89 17.03 -18.77
N ALA A 114 22.16 18.15 -18.61
CA ALA A 114 21.04 18.23 -17.68
C ALA A 114 19.91 17.26 -18.05
N ILE A 115 19.58 17.18 -19.35
CA ILE A 115 18.58 16.24 -19.87
C ILE A 115 19.04 14.79 -19.67
N MET A 116 20.31 14.49 -19.95
CA MET A 116 20.85 13.14 -19.73
C MET A 116 20.76 12.72 -18.26
N VAL A 117 21.15 13.60 -17.33
CA VAL A 117 21.06 13.33 -15.89
C VAL A 117 19.60 13.12 -15.47
N ALA A 118 18.67 13.93 -15.98
CA ALA A 118 17.25 13.77 -15.67
C ALA A 118 16.70 12.41 -16.13
N ILE A 119 17.06 11.97 -17.34
CA ILE A 119 16.63 10.66 -17.87
C ILE A 119 17.21 9.51 -17.03
N ILE A 120 18.52 9.52 -16.77
CA ILE A 120 19.18 8.46 -16.01
C ILE A 120 18.64 8.40 -14.58
N ALA A 121 18.44 9.56 -13.94
CA ALA A 121 17.88 9.64 -12.60
C ALA A 121 16.45 9.10 -12.55
N SER A 122 15.59 9.44 -13.53
CA SER A 122 14.22 8.92 -13.62
C SER A 122 14.22 7.39 -13.74
N ILE A 123 15.00 6.85 -14.70
CA ILE A 123 15.07 5.39 -14.92
C ILE A 123 15.59 4.67 -13.67
N THR A 124 16.63 5.22 -13.03
CA THR A 124 17.22 4.62 -11.83
C THR A 124 16.25 4.65 -10.66
N LEU A 125 15.50 5.76 -10.50
CA LEU A 125 14.50 5.90 -9.46
C LEU A 125 13.34 4.92 -9.68
N ASP A 126 12.80 4.86 -10.90
CA ASP A 126 11.68 3.98 -11.25
C ASP A 126 12.06 2.51 -11.01
N ILE A 127 13.20 2.05 -11.55
CA ILE A 127 13.67 0.67 -11.37
C ILE A 127 13.99 0.36 -9.91
N GLY A 128 14.59 1.32 -9.19
CA GLY A 128 14.96 1.17 -7.78
C GLY A 128 13.75 1.03 -6.86
N LEU A 129 12.75 1.90 -7.06
CA LEU A 129 11.51 1.89 -6.28
C LEU A 129 10.68 0.65 -6.59
N ASP A 130 10.45 0.33 -7.86
CA ASP A 130 9.60 -0.81 -8.25
C ASP A 130 10.14 -2.12 -7.70
N ARG A 131 11.45 -2.39 -7.85
CA ARG A 131 12.04 -3.62 -7.33
C ARG A 131 11.97 -3.72 -5.80
N TRP A 132 12.21 -2.61 -5.11
CA TRP A 132 12.18 -2.59 -3.65
C TRP A 132 10.77 -2.80 -3.10
N PHE A 133 9.77 -2.16 -3.72
CA PHE A 133 8.36 -2.33 -3.34
C PHE A 133 7.83 -3.71 -3.71
N GLU A 134 8.13 -4.22 -4.92
CA GLU A 134 7.63 -5.53 -5.38
C GLU A 134 8.11 -6.67 -4.47
N ILE A 135 9.41 -6.71 -4.14
CA ILE A 135 9.98 -7.76 -3.29
C ILE A 135 9.40 -7.70 -1.88
N ARG A 136 9.30 -6.51 -1.28
CA ARG A 136 8.76 -6.36 0.08
C ARG A 136 7.28 -6.70 0.13
N THR A 137 6.50 -6.24 -0.84
CA THR A 137 5.05 -6.49 -0.91
C THR A 137 4.80 -7.99 -1.09
N LYS A 138 5.48 -8.64 -2.05
CA LYS A 138 5.38 -10.09 -2.25
C LYS A 138 5.75 -10.86 -0.99
N THR A 139 6.81 -10.46 -0.29
CA THR A 139 7.25 -11.11 0.94
C THR A 139 6.22 -10.98 2.05
N ILE A 140 5.65 -9.80 2.24
CA ILE A 140 4.60 -9.56 3.24
C ILE A 140 3.37 -10.40 2.93
N VAL A 141 2.88 -10.38 1.68
CA VAL A 141 1.71 -11.16 1.27
C VAL A 141 1.92 -12.66 1.47
N ASN A 142 3.06 -13.19 1.02
CA ASN A 142 3.38 -14.61 1.21
C ASN A 142 3.50 -14.99 2.69
N SER A 143 4.06 -14.12 3.51
CA SER A 143 4.18 -14.35 4.96
C SER A 143 2.80 -14.33 5.63
N SER A 144 1.92 -13.39 5.26
CA SER A 144 0.54 -13.35 5.74
C SER A 144 -0.24 -14.61 5.37
N LEU A 145 -0.07 -15.10 4.14
CA LEU A 145 -0.69 -16.35 3.69
C LEU A 145 -0.17 -17.55 4.51
N SER A 146 1.14 -17.63 4.73
CA SER A 146 1.74 -18.68 5.56
C SER A 146 1.24 -18.66 7.01
N ILE A 147 0.99 -17.47 7.58
CA ILE A 147 0.44 -17.33 8.93
C ILE A 147 -1.02 -17.79 8.95
N ALA A 148 -1.81 -17.42 7.94
CA ALA A 148 -3.20 -17.86 7.81
C ALA A 148 -3.30 -19.39 7.71
N ASP A 149 -2.46 -20.01 6.87
CA ASP A 149 -2.38 -21.48 6.76
C ASP A 149 -1.98 -22.13 8.10
N ALA A 150 -0.98 -21.59 8.80
CA ALA A 150 -0.56 -22.09 10.10
C ALA A 150 -1.68 -22.00 11.15
N TYR A 151 -2.44 -20.90 11.16
CA TYR A 151 -3.58 -20.71 12.06
C TYR A 151 -4.71 -21.71 11.78
N VAL A 152 -5.05 -21.94 10.51
CA VAL A 152 -6.05 -22.94 10.12
C VAL A 152 -5.58 -24.34 10.54
N GLN A 153 -4.31 -24.67 10.31
CA GLN A 153 -3.77 -25.98 10.68
C GLN A 153 -3.73 -26.18 12.20
N GLU A 154 -3.42 -25.13 12.97
CA GLU A 154 -3.44 -25.16 14.42
C GLU A 154 -4.86 -25.33 14.96
N ASN A 155 -5.84 -24.60 14.40
CA ASN A 155 -7.24 -24.82 14.74
C ASN A 155 -7.71 -26.23 14.40
N ALA A 156 -7.23 -26.80 13.29
CA ALA A 156 -7.54 -28.18 12.90
C ALA A 156 -7.00 -29.18 13.93
N ARG A 157 -5.74 -29.05 14.35
CA ARG A 157 -5.17 -29.89 15.41
C ARG A 157 -5.92 -29.73 16.73
N ASN A 158 -6.25 -28.50 17.12
CA ASN A 158 -6.97 -28.22 18.36
C ASN A 158 -8.39 -28.78 18.34
N LEU A 159 -9.10 -28.66 17.22
CA LEU A 159 -10.41 -29.29 17.06
C LEU A 159 -10.27 -30.80 17.12
N GLN A 160 -9.30 -31.39 16.40
CA GLN A 160 -9.05 -32.83 16.43
C GLN A 160 -8.86 -33.37 17.85
N GLY A 161 -8.02 -32.73 18.66
CA GLY A 161 -7.79 -33.09 20.06
C GLY A 161 -9.03 -32.88 20.93
N THR A 162 -9.79 -31.81 20.68
CA THR A 162 -11.05 -31.53 21.36
C THR A 162 -12.09 -32.62 21.09
N THR A 163 -12.28 -33.00 19.82
CA THR A 163 -13.22 -34.04 19.39
C THR A 163 -12.82 -35.40 19.93
N LEU A 164 -11.53 -35.73 19.88
CA LEU A 164 -11.01 -37.00 20.38
C LEU A 164 -11.23 -37.13 21.89
N SER A 165 -10.86 -36.11 22.68
CA SER A 165 -11.08 -36.11 24.13
C SER A 165 -12.58 -36.15 24.47
N MET A 166 -13.41 -35.38 23.77
CA MET A 166 -14.87 -35.44 23.95
C MET A 166 -15.42 -36.84 23.65
N ALA A 167 -14.93 -37.52 22.60
CA ALA A 167 -15.32 -38.89 22.29
C ALA A 167 -14.97 -39.86 23.42
N TYR A 168 -13.79 -39.71 24.06
CA TYR A 168 -13.42 -40.49 25.24
C TYR A 168 -14.38 -40.29 26.41
N ASP A 169 -14.76 -39.04 26.70
CA ASP A 169 -15.65 -38.71 27.83
C ASP A 169 -17.09 -39.22 27.59
N LEU A 170 -17.56 -39.16 26.34
CA LEU A 170 -18.84 -39.71 25.92
C LEU A 170 -18.84 -41.25 25.97
N ASP A 171 -17.75 -41.90 25.51
CA ASP A 171 -17.56 -43.36 25.60
C ASP A 171 -17.56 -43.83 27.07
N ALA A 172 -16.87 -43.11 27.96
CA ALA A 172 -16.85 -43.42 29.40
C ALA A 172 -18.25 -43.33 30.02
N SER A 173 -19.14 -42.54 29.42
CA SER A 173 -20.52 -42.35 29.83
C SER A 173 -21.51 -43.27 29.09
N ARG A 174 -21.06 -44.38 28.48
CA ARG A 174 -21.93 -45.31 27.71
C ARG A 174 -23.15 -45.81 28.50
N THR A 175 -22.99 -46.02 29.81
CA THR A 175 -24.09 -46.50 30.67
C THR A 175 -25.20 -45.46 30.76
N LEU A 176 -24.84 -44.18 30.85
CA LEU A 176 -25.79 -43.07 30.82
C LEU A 176 -26.51 -43.01 29.46
N TYR A 177 -25.77 -43.20 28.35
CA TYR A 177 -26.37 -43.26 27.02
C TYR A 177 -27.44 -44.36 26.90
N GLY A 178 -27.25 -45.51 27.54
CA GLY A 178 -28.21 -46.62 27.51
C GLY A 178 -29.43 -46.43 28.42
N LEU A 179 -29.23 -45.86 29.61
CA LEU A 179 -30.25 -45.77 30.65
C LEU A 179 -31.07 -44.47 30.61
N ASP A 180 -30.43 -43.34 30.29
CA ASP A 180 -31.07 -42.02 30.27
C ASP A 180 -30.52 -41.15 29.12
N LYS A 181 -31.26 -41.15 28.02
CA LYS A 181 -30.96 -40.33 26.83
C LYS A 181 -31.03 -38.84 27.11
N GLY A 182 -31.88 -38.41 28.05
CA GLY A 182 -32.03 -37.01 28.42
C GLY A 182 -30.79 -36.51 29.17
N GLY A 183 -30.37 -37.25 30.20
CA GLY A 183 -29.14 -36.97 30.92
C GLY A 183 -27.89 -37.02 30.05
N PHE A 184 -27.84 -37.94 29.07
CA PHE A 184 -26.74 -37.97 28.09
C PHE A 184 -26.76 -36.75 27.16
N LEU A 185 -27.94 -36.28 26.73
CA LEU A 185 -28.05 -35.04 25.94
C LEU A 185 -27.57 -33.83 26.75
N ASP A 186 -27.87 -33.76 28.05
CA ASP A 186 -27.37 -32.71 28.93
C ASP A 186 -25.84 -32.74 29.09
N LEU A 187 -25.24 -33.95 29.16
CA LEU A 187 -23.80 -34.12 29.12
C LEU A 187 -23.23 -33.62 27.79
N LEU A 188 -23.81 -34.03 26.66
CA LEU A 188 -23.40 -33.61 25.32
C LEU A 188 -23.45 -32.07 25.17
N ASN A 189 -24.49 -31.42 25.69
CA ASN A 189 -24.62 -29.97 25.72
C ASN A 189 -23.49 -29.32 26.52
N LYS A 190 -23.21 -29.81 27.73
CA LYS A 190 -22.15 -29.28 28.60
C LYS A 190 -20.76 -29.44 27.97
N GLU A 191 -20.49 -30.59 27.38
CA GLU A 191 -19.23 -30.85 26.67
C GLU A 191 -19.06 -29.91 25.47
N ALA A 192 -20.13 -29.71 24.68
CA ALA A 192 -20.09 -28.83 23.52
C ALA A 192 -19.82 -27.36 23.90
N VAL A 193 -20.57 -26.84 24.88
CA VAL A 193 -20.42 -25.46 25.37
C VAL A 193 -19.08 -25.27 26.08
N GLY A 194 -18.70 -26.19 26.96
CA GLY A 194 -17.46 -26.11 27.74
C GLY A 194 -16.19 -26.16 26.89
N ARG A 195 -16.27 -26.77 25.70
CA ARG A 195 -15.16 -26.86 24.73
C ARG A 195 -15.18 -25.77 23.67
N GLY A 196 -16.11 -24.81 23.76
CA GLY A 196 -16.28 -23.75 22.79
C GLY A 196 -16.57 -24.27 21.39
N LEU A 197 -17.33 -25.37 21.28
CA LEU A 197 -17.76 -25.91 19.99
C LEU A 197 -19.00 -25.13 19.53
N ALA A 198 -19.03 -24.80 18.24
CA ALA A 198 -20.21 -24.23 17.62
C ALA A 198 -21.33 -25.28 17.56
N HIS A 199 -20.98 -26.53 17.27
CA HIS A 199 -21.92 -27.66 17.37
C HIS A 199 -21.22 -28.96 17.73
N ALA A 200 -21.97 -29.89 18.31
CA ALA A 200 -21.57 -31.28 18.48
C ALA A 200 -22.79 -32.18 18.31
N ALA A 201 -22.65 -33.28 17.58
CA ALA A 201 -23.75 -34.21 17.35
C ALA A 201 -23.25 -35.65 17.31
N LEU A 202 -24.13 -36.58 17.68
CA LEU A 202 -23.96 -37.99 17.37
C LEU A 202 -24.65 -38.28 16.04
N ILE A 203 -23.90 -38.89 15.13
CA ILE A 203 -24.37 -39.26 13.79
C ILE A 203 -24.19 -40.77 13.56
N LYS A 204 -25.00 -41.31 12.67
CA LYS A 204 -24.91 -42.69 12.17
C LYS A 204 -23.92 -42.81 11.00
N PRO A 205 -23.59 -44.04 10.55
CA PRO A 205 -22.72 -44.25 9.39
C PRO A 205 -23.28 -43.63 8.11
N ASP A 206 -24.60 -43.49 8.00
CA ASP A 206 -25.30 -42.84 6.88
C ASP A 206 -25.28 -41.30 6.94
N GLY A 207 -24.65 -40.72 7.97
CA GLY A 207 -24.60 -39.27 8.20
C GLY A 207 -25.85 -38.68 8.86
N SER A 208 -26.87 -39.49 9.19
CA SER A 208 -28.07 -39.01 9.86
C SER A 208 -27.80 -38.65 11.32
N PHE A 209 -28.40 -37.55 11.78
CA PHE A 209 -28.26 -37.08 13.16
C PHE A 209 -29.13 -37.89 14.12
N VAL A 210 -28.51 -38.40 15.19
CA VAL A 210 -29.18 -39.12 16.28
C VAL A 210 -29.45 -38.19 17.45
N MET A 211 -28.47 -37.35 17.79
CA MET A 211 -28.54 -36.42 18.92
C MET A 211 -27.70 -35.19 18.60
N ASN A 212 -28.23 -34.01 18.87
CA ASN A 212 -27.52 -32.76 18.61
C ASN A 212 -27.43 -31.93 19.88
N ALA A 213 -26.24 -31.42 20.17
CA ALA A 213 -26.01 -30.50 21.27
C ALA A 213 -26.69 -29.16 20.98
N LYS A 214 -27.27 -28.57 22.01
CA LYS A 214 -27.77 -27.20 22.00
C LYS A 214 -26.62 -26.27 22.43
N THR A 215 -26.25 -25.39 21.52
CA THR A 215 -25.20 -24.38 21.67
C THR A 215 -25.75 -23.01 21.25
N ASP A 216 -25.02 -21.94 21.54
CA ASP A 216 -25.41 -20.57 21.17
C ASP A 216 -25.02 -20.21 19.72
N ALA A 217 -24.81 -21.20 18.85
CA ALA A 217 -24.42 -20.94 17.46
C ALA A 217 -25.62 -20.41 16.64
N ASP A 218 -25.40 -19.28 15.94
CA ASP A 218 -26.42 -18.58 15.14
C ASP A 218 -26.70 -19.22 13.76
N PHE A 219 -26.19 -20.42 13.50
CA PHE A 219 -26.37 -21.12 12.23
C PHE A 219 -26.80 -22.58 12.46
N PRO A 220 -27.53 -23.21 11.51
CA PRO A 220 -27.94 -24.60 11.66
C PRO A 220 -26.74 -25.54 11.51
N MET A 221 -26.81 -26.67 12.23
CA MET A 221 -25.82 -27.75 12.12
C MET A 221 -25.70 -28.21 10.65
N PRO A 222 -24.56 -28.01 9.98
CA PRO A 222 -24.35 -28.44 8.61
C PRO A 222 -24.23 -29.97 8.52
N GLU A 223 -24.57 -30.51 7.37
CA GLU A 223 -24.44 -31.95 7.10
C GLU A 223 -22.98 -32.34 6.89
N PRO A 224 -22.56 -33.53 7.36
CA PRO A 224 -21.22 -34.04 7.11
C PRO A 224 -21.01 -34.28 5.60
N PRO A 225 -19.82 -33.94 5.05
CA PRO A 225 -19.51 -34.21 3.64
C PRO A 225 -19.57 -35.70 3.30
N SER A 226 -19.99 -36.03 2.07
CA SER A 226 -20.00 -37.41 1.57
C SER A 226 -18.63 -38.07 1.71
N GLY A 227 -18.58 -39.27 2.30
CA GLY A 227 -17.36 -40.04 2.52
C GLY A 227 -16.54 -39.65 3.76
N ALA A 228 -16.88 -38.56 4.47
CA ALA A 228 -16.17 -38.17 5.69
C ALA A 228 -16.40 -39.17 6.84
N VAL A 229 -17.62 -39.71 6.94
CA VAL A 229 -17.99 -40.74 7.93
C VAL A 229 -17.30 -42.07 7.63
N ASP A 230 -17.26 -42.47 6.34
CA ASP A 230 -16.58 -43.68 5.90
C ASP A 230 -15.08 -43.63 6.20
N THR A 231 -14.47 -42.47 6.00
CA THR A 231 -13.04 -42.26 6.33
C THR A 231 -12.79 -42.33 7.85
N ALA A 232 -13.78 -41.95 8.67
CA ALA A 232 -13.70 -42.03 10.13
C ALA A 232 -13.94 -43.44 10.67
N ALA A 233 -14.34 -44.40 9.82
CA ALA A 233 -14.66 -45.77 10.22
C ALA A 233 -13.47 -46.51 10.87
N ASP A 234 -12.24 -46.12 10.51
CA ASP A 234 -10.98 -46.63 11.05
C ASP A 234 -10.70 -46.17 12.49
N GLY A 235 -11.61 -45.40 13.11
CA GLY A 235 -11.47 -44.90 14.49
C GLY A 235 -10.49 -43.72 14.63
N LYS A 236 -9.96 -43.20 13.52
CA LYS A 236 -9.13 -42.00 13.51
C LYS A 236 -10.00 -40.75 13.30
N PRO A 237 -9.72 -39.64 14.00
CA PRO A 237 -10.44 -38.39 13.76
C PRO A 237 -10.17 -37.87 12.35
N VAL A 238 -11.24 -37.63 11.58
CA VAL A 238 -11.21 -37.04 10.25
C VAL A 238 -11.53 -35.55 10.35
N LEU A 239 -10.64 -34.72 9.83
CA LEU A 239 -10.82 -33.26 9.79
C LEU A 239 -11.50 -32.84 8.49
N ILE A 240 -12.42 -31.89 8.61
CA ILE A 240 -13.13 -31.26 7.50
C ILE A 240 -12.67 -29.81 7.45
N GLU A 241 -11.86 -29.50 6.44
CA GLU A 241 -11.30 -28.16 6.27
C GLU A 241 -12.37 -27.13 5.88
N PRO A 242 -12.21 -25.87 6.30
CA PRO A 242 -13.05 -24.77 5.86
C PRO A 242 -12.82 -24.51 4.35
N ARG A 243 -13.75 -24.91 3.49
CA ARG A 243 -13.65 -24.65 2.03
C ARG A 243 -14.31 -23.34 1.62
N THR A 244 -15.56 -23.15 2.02
CA THR A 244 -16.41 -22.01 1.58
C THR A 244 -17.10 -21.30 2.73
N ARG A 245 -17.06 -21.89 3.92
CA ARG A 245 -17.65 -21.36 5.16
C ARG A 245 -16.55 -21.26 6.20
N ASN A 246 -16.69 -20.33 7.13
CA ASN A 246 -15.76 -20.11 8.25
C ASN A 246 -15.96 -21.14 9.38
N ILE A 247 -16.13 -22.41 9.01
CA ILE A 247 -16.35 -23.51 9.93
C ILE A 247 -15.38 -24.64 9.64
N MET A 248 -14.98 -25.31 10.70
CA MET A 248 -14.13 -26.49 10.66
C MET A 248 -14.84 -27.62 11.35
N GLY A 249 -14.85 -28.79 10.71
CA GLY A 249 -15.49 -29.98 11.24
C GLY A 249 -14.47 -31.04 11.64
N ALA A 250 -14.86 -31.91 12.56
CA ALA A 250 -14.13 -33.13 12.86
C ALA A 250 -15.10 -34.26 13.18
N ILE A 251 -14.85 -35.45 12.62
CA ILE A 251 -15.66 -36.65 12.82
C ILE A 251 -14.77 -37.75 13.40
N ILE A 252 -15.26 -38.44 14.42
CA ILE A 252 -14.61 -39.62 14.99
C ILE A 252 -15.64 -40.69 15.33
N LYS A 253 -15.31 -41.96 15.09
CA LYS A 253 -16.13 -43.08 15.53
C LYS A 253 -16.03 -43.26 17.05
N LEU A 254 -17.17 -43.42 17.72
CA LEU A 254 -17.22 -43.79 19.14
C LEU A 254 -16.90 -45.28 19.29
N ARG A 255 -16.22 -45.64 20.38
CA ARG A 255 -15.74 -47.02 20.59
C ARG A 255 -16.68 -47.84 21.45
N GLU A 256 -17.28 -47.21 22.45
CA GLU A 256 -18.14 -47.87 23.44
C GLU A 256 -19.63 -47.73 23.10
N ILE A 257 -19.97 -46.77 22.23
CA ILE A 257 -21.34 -46.55 21.73
C ILE A 257 -21.41 -47.00 20.27
N GLU A 258 -21.79 -48.25 20.07
CA GLU A 258 -21.76 -48.92 18.76
C GLU A 258 -22.55 -48.19 17.67
N GLY A 259 -21.95 -48.12 16.49
CA GLY A 259 -22.58 -47.57 15.28
C GLY A 259 -22.72 -46.06 15.28
N LEU A 260 -22.16 -45.34 16.26
CA LEU A 260 -22.23 -43.87 16.32
C LEU A 260 -20.88 -43.21 16.11
N TYR A 261 -20.93 -42.01 15.54
CA TYR A 261 -19.81 -41.12 15.36
C TYR A 261 -20.12 -39.80 16.06
N LEU A 262 -19.10 -39.20 16.66
CA LEU A 262 -19.15 -37.84 17.14
C LEU A 262 -18.73 -36.90 16.01
N TYR A 263 -19.60 -35.96 15.67
CA TYR A 263 -19.34 -34.90 14.72
C TYR A 263 -19.35 -33.54 15.43
N THR A 264 -18.21 -32.86 15.44
CA THR A 264 -18.05 -31.56 16.11
C THR A 264 -17.68 -30.48 15.12
N ILE A 265 -18.09 -29.26 15.41
CA ILE A 265 -17.84 -28.09 14.57
C ILE A 265 -17.34 -26.94 15.43
N ARG A 266 -16.34 -26.23 14.92
CA ARG A 266 -15.82 -24.99 15.48
C ARG A 266 -15.80 -23.90 14.42
N LEU A 267 -16.07 -22.67 14.84
CA LEU A 267 -15.93 -21.48 14.01
C LEU A 267 -14.44 -21.14 13.85
N VAL A 268 -14.06 -20.77 12.65
CA VAL A 268 -12.76 -20.18 12.33
C VAL A 268 -12.97 -18.69 12.08
N ASP A 269 -11.98 -17.87 12.43
CA ASP A 269 -12.02 -16.44 12.17
C ASP A 269 -12.25 -16.17 10.66
N PRO A 270 -13.32 -15.43 10.29
CA PRO A 270 -13.65 -15.17 8.89
C PRO A 270 -12.56 -14.38 8.16
N ASP A 271 -11.77 -13.57 8.84
CA ASP A 271 -10.75 -12.75 8.20
C ASP A 271 -9.52 -13.58 7.81
N VAL A 272 -9.27 -14.69 8.51
CA VAL A 272 -8.25 -15.68 8.13
C VAL A 272 -8.66 -16.46 6.88
N ILE A 273 -9.95 -16.79 6.73
CA ILE A 273 -10.47 -17.50 5.56
C ILE A 273 -10.45 -16.63 4.30
N LYS A 274 -10.73 -15.32 4.42
CA LYS A 274 -10.64 -14.38 3.29
C LYS A 274 -9.22 -14.10 2.83
N ALA A 275 -8.23 -14.27 3.71
CA ALA A 275 -6.83 -14.01 3.43
C ALA A 275 -6.14 -15.12 2.62
N ARG A 276 -6.85 -16.23 2.37
CA ARG A 276 -6.36 -17.42 1.67
C ARG A 276 -6.85 -17.46 0.22
#